data_AF-A0A536BSD5-F1
#
_entry.id   AF-A0A536BSD5-F1
#
_cell.length_a   1.000
_cell.length_b   1.000
_cell.length_c   1.000
_cell.angle_alpha   90.00
_cell.angle_beta   90.00
_cell.angle_gamma   90.00
#
_symmetry.space_group_name_H-M   'P 1'
#
loop_
_entity.id
_entity.type
_entity.pdbx_description
1 polymer ?
#
loop_
_entity_poly.entity_id
_entity_poly.type
_entity_poly.pdbx_seq_one_letter_code
_entity_poly.pdbx_strand_id
1 'polypeptide(L)'
;MVGSRTTRICEQPGRSGALGHGKVIAMEGQPSRLAQAGNWYLQAVDALSAGGWANGTLCEGWSASNVVAHVATGDQLIRGLIWDATGKGRRGQDLPVDFADRHRRFEVVSTWEPSKLKEMAHAESEQTIAAVAEAVKDTPEAMVTMPIGRVPMPVLRGMRLNEYIIHGHDLTPAIGRSIPTPDWFFDRAVGDALTRMVRLHSRSPHKGKSASFHLHRTDGEGEWVLRAEGGDAVVEAGHAKADVAMRGTAEGLYWVLMGRGKPDEHGVEVHGDPALAAAFKECRVGPDFGNRRRNAALPGVEVRHQRSALAHHNTALVTGQAAGAAIPLAPDGHRFVADLQRLPDPDGCDPIAIIVTGALLQRAAAFVHRLTG
;
A
#
# COMPACT_ATOMS: atom_id res chain seq x y z
N MET A 1 94.31 -15.96 -5.46
CA MET A 1 93.85 -17.36 -5.29
C MET A 1 92.41 -17.33 -4.82
N VAL A 2 91.53 -18.04 -5.54
CA VAL A 2 90.25 -18.68 -5.13
C VAL A 2 89.59 -18.09 -3.87
N GLY A 3 88.41 -17.45 -3.85
CA GLY A 3 87.21 -17.58 -4.67
C GLY A 3 86.04 -17.93 -3.73
N SER A 4 85.02 -17.07 -3.58
CA SER A 4 83.61 -17.49 -3.43
C SER A 4 82.66 -16.29 -3.28
N ARG A 5 81.59 -16.31 -4.09
CA ARG A 5 80.39 -15.45 -3.99
C ARG A 5 79.54 -15.89 -2.80
N THR A 6 78.86 -14.98 -2.10
CA THR A 6 77.47 -15.17 -1.61
C THR A 6 76.82 -13.82 -1.29
N THR A 7 75.74 -13.58 -2.05
CA THR A 7 74.46 -12.91 -1.76
C THR A 7 74.31 -11.94 -0.59
N ARG A 8 73.82 -10.73 -0.93
CA ARG A 8 73.41 -9.64 -0.05
C ARG A 8 71.95 -9.89 0.41
N ILE A 9 71.75 -10.14 1.70
CA ILE A 9 70.42 -10.25 2.34
C ILE A 9 70.15 -8.93 3.07
N CYS A 10 68.99 -8.33 2.82
CA CYS A 10 68.50 -7.13 3.49
C CYS A 10 67.53 -7.56 4.60
N GLU A 11 67.81 -7.16 5.83
CA GLU A 11 66.98 -7.44 7.02
C GLU A 11 65.73 -6.55 7.07
N GLN A 12 64.60 -7.13 7.47
CA GLN A 12 63.53 -6.44 8.20
C GLN A 12 62.95 -7.38 9.27
N PRO A 13 62.75 -6.92 10.53
CA PRO A 13 62.27 -7.79 11.60
C PRO A 13 60.76 -7.66 11.84
N GLY A 14 60.13 -8.84 11.93
CA GLY A 14 59.15 -9.18 12.96
C GLY A 14 57.72 -8.63 12.85
N ARG A 15 56.75 -9.54 12.66
CA ARG A 15 55.54 -9.56 13.50
C ARG A 15 54.86 -10.93 13.49
N SER A 16 54.76 -11.46 14.70
CA SER A 16 54.10 -12.70 15.10
C SER A 16 52.62 -12.70 14.73
N GLY A 17 52.15 -13.79 14.11
CA GLY A 17 50.74 -14.04 13.84
C GLY A 17 50.02 -14.48 15.11
N ALA A 18 49.12 -13.65 15.60
CA ALA A 18 48.09 -14.03 16.54
C ALA A 18 46.74 -14.01 15.82
N LEU A 19 46.12 -15.19 15.73
CA LEU A 19 44.75 -15.41 15.27
C LEU A 19 43.78 -14.67 16.21
N GLY A 20 43.46 -13.43 15.87
CA GLY A 20 42.36 -12.71 16.49
C GLY A 20 41.04 -13.35 16.06
N HIS A 21 40.38 -14.03 16.99
CA HIS A 21 38.97 -14.37 16.86
C HIS A 21 38.19 -13.06 16.75
N GLY A 22 37.92 -12.64 15.53
CA GLY A 22 36.96 -11.58 15.25
C GLY A 22 35.61 -12.04 15.76
N LYS A 23 35.22 -11.53 16.92
CA LYS A 23 33.84 -11.60 17.41
C LYS A 23 32.99 -10.95 16.32
N VAL A 24 32.31 -11.76 15.51
CA VAL A 24 31.22 -11.31 14.65
C VAL A 24 30.18 -10.79 15.63
N ILE A 25 30.18 -9.47 15.84
CA ILE A 25 29.05 -8.80 16.45
C ILE A 25 27.96 -8.97 15.39
N ALA A 26 27.01 -9.86 15.66
CA ALA A 26 25.81 -9.94 14.85
C ALA A 26 25.26 -8.52 14.75
N MET A 27 25.27 -7.95 13.54
CA MET A 27 24.39 -6.82 13.25
C MET A 27 22.99 -7.35 13.53
N GLU A 28 22.40 -6.94 14.65
CA GLU A 28 20.97 -7.09 14.86
C GLU A 28 20.29 -6.58 13.58
N GLY A 29 19.64 -7.50 12.86
CA GLY A 29 19.08 -7.21 11.56
C GLY A 29 18.13 -6.02 11.68
N GLN A 30 18.23 -5.06 10.76
CA GLN A 30 17.34 -3.91 10.74
C GLN A 30 15.89 -4.40 10.81
N PRO A 31 15.05 -3.80 11.68
CA PRO A 31 13.66 -4.23 11.81
C PRO A 31 12.95 -4.14 10.46
N SER A 32 12.05 -5.09 10.19
CA SER A 32 11.24 -5.06 8.96
C SER A 32 10.47 -3.74 8.84
N ARG A 33 10.10 -3.32 7.62
CA ARG A 33 9.31 -2.09 7.42
C ARG A 33 7.99 -2.09 8.19
N LEU A 34 7.35 -3.26 8.37
CA LEU A 34 6.16 -3.39 9.22
C LEU A 34 6.50 -3.09 10.70
N ALA A 35 7.60 -3.64 11.21
CA ALA A 35 8.04 -3.37 12.57
C ALA A 35 8.45 -1.90 12.76
N GLN A 36 9.12 -1.29 11.78
CA GLN A 36 9.43 0.14 11.79
C GLN A 36 8.16 1.00 11.84
N ALA A 37 7.14 0.69 11.02
CA ALA A 37 5.86 1.40 11.04
C ALA A 37 5.12 1.23 12.38
N GLY A 38 5.09 0.01 12.93
CA GLY A 38 4.50 -0.27 14.23
C GLY A 38 5.20 0.46 15.37
N ASN A 39 6.53 0.43 15.41
CA ASN A 39 7.32 1.16 16.41
C ASN A 39 7.09 2.67 16.31
N TRP A 40 7.03 3.21 15.08
CA TRP A 40 6.72 4.62 14.85
C TRP A 40 5.32 4.99 15.35
N TYR A 41 4.31 4.16 15.07
CA TYR A 41 2.96 4.35 15.61
C TYR A 41 2.95 4.34 17.16
N LEU A 42 3.68 3.41 17.78
CA LEU A 42 3.77 3.33 19.24
C LEU A 42 4.48 4.55 19.85
N GLN A 43 5.47 5.14 19.15
CA GLN A 43 6.04 6.43 19.56
C GLN A 43 5.00 7.56 19.56
N ALA A 44 4.06 7.56 18.59
CA ALA A 44 2.96 8.51 18.57
C ALA A 44 1.99 8.29 19.74
N VAL A 45 1.64 7.03 20.03
CA VAL A 45 0.83 6.67 21.22
C VAL A 45 1.53 7.10 22.52
N ASP A 46 2.83 6.87 22.63
CA ASP A 46 3.63 7.22 23.80
C ASP A 46 3.75 8.73 24.02
N ALA A 47 3.66 9.52 22.95
CA ALA A 47 3.73 10.97 22.99
C ALA A 47 2.43 11.65 23.46
N LEU A 48 1.32 10.90 23.59
CA LEU A 48 0.06 11.43 24.11
C LEU A 48 0.22 11.82 25.60
N SER A 49 -0.08 13.08 25.91
CA SER A 49 -0.19 13.55 27.29
C SER A 49 -1.43 12.96 27.98
N ALA A 50 -1.53 13.06 29.31
CA ALA A 50 -2.70 12.59 30.06
C ALA A 50 -4.03 13.18 29.54
N GLY A 51 -4.05 14.47 29.17
CA GLY A 51 -5.21 15.12 28.55
C GLY A 51 -5.35 14.85 27.05
N GLY A 52 -4.27 14.43 26.38
CA GLY A 52 -4.22 14.19 24.93
C GLY A 52 -5.16 13.09 24.45
N TRP A 53 -5.47 12.12 25.30
CA TRP A 53 -6.34 10.99 24.97
C TRP A 53 -7.77 11.38 24.58
N ALA A 54 -8.28 12.46 25.17
CA ALA A 54 -9.61 13.00 24.87
C ALA A 54 -9.62 14.00 23.70
N ASN A 55 -8.44 14.44 23.23
CA ASN A 55 -8.34 15.44 22.17
C ASN A 55 -8.75 14.87 20.82
N GLY A 56 -9.26 15.75 19.95
CA GLY A 56 -9.59 15.42 18.58
C GLY A 56 -8.37 15.03 17.73
N THR A 57 -8.62 14.24 16.70
CA THR A 57 -7.62 13.70 15.76
C THR A 57 -7.90 14.17 14.33
N LEU A 58 -7.09 13.74 13.36
CA LEU A 58 -7.41 13.95 11.94
C LEU A 58 -8.59 13.08 11.46
N CYS A 59 -8.97 12.06 12.22
CA CYS A 59 -10.21 11.33 12.03
C CYS A 59 -11.38 12.16 12.59
N GLU A 60 -12.20 12.75 11.70
CA GLU A 60 -13.32 13.63 12.10
C GLU A 60 -14.25 12.91 13.11
N GLY A 61 -14.43 13.55 14.27
CA GLY A 61 -15.28 13.04 15.34
C GLY A 61 -14.66 11.96 16.22
N TRP A 62 -13.38 11.62 16.04
CA TRP A 62 -12.67 10.63 16.84
C TRP A 62 -11.65 11.29 17.76
N SER A 63 -11.65 10.88 19.02
CA SER A 63 -10.58 11.20 19.96
C SER A 63 -9.34 10.31 19.73
N ALA A 64 -8.22 10.64 20.36
CA ALA A 64 -7.05 9.77 20.35
C ALA A 64 -7.37 8.38 20.93
N SER A 65 -8.20 8.29 21.98
CA SER A 65 -8.67 6.98 22.49
C SER A 65 -9.42 6.16 21.42
N ASN A 66 -10.25 6.80 20.59
CA ASN A 66 -10.91 6.09 19.49
C ASN A 66 -9.90 5.56 18.47
N VAL A 67 -8.93 6.37 18.05
CA VAL A 67 -7.90 5.95 17.08
C VAL A 67 -7.06 4.80 17.65
N VAL A 68 -6.59 4.90 18.89
CA VAL A 68 -5.79 3.84 19.52
C VAL A 68 -6.59 2.53 19.67
N ALA A 69 -7.84 2.61 20.13
CA ALA A 69 -8.73 1.46 20.22
C ALA A 69 -9.01 0.81 18.86
N HIS A 70 -9.16 1.62 17.81
CA HIS A 70 -9.37 1.13 16.44
C HIS A 70 -8.17 0.31 15.97
N VAL A 71 -6.96 0.83 16.13
CA VAL A 71 -5.73 0.17 15.70
C VAL A 71 -5.54 -1.14 16.48
N ALA A 72 -5.69 -1.11 17.80
CA ALA A 72 -5.50 -2.29 18.67
C ALA A 72 -6.55 -3.39 18.42
N THR A 73 -7.83 -3.04 18.23
CA THR A 73 -8.85 -4.04 17.88
C THR A 73 -8.71 -4.52 16.43
N GLY A 74 -8.12 -3.71 15.55
CA GLY A 74 -7.71 -4.11 14.21
C GLY A 74 -6.60 -5.16 14.24
N ASP A 75 -5.59 -4.99 15.11
CA ASP A 75 -4.53 -5.97 15.36
C ASP A 75 -5.09 -7.33 15.78
N GLN A 76 -6.00 -7.34 16.75
CA GLN A 76 -6.69 -8.56 17.18
C GLN A 76 -7.40 -9.26 16.01
N LEU A 77 -8.13 -8.51 15.19
CA LEU A 77 -8.84 -9.06 14.03
C LEU A 77 -7.86 -9.66 13.01
N ILE A 78 -6.79 -8.95 12.69
CA ILE A 78 -5.77 -9.43 11.73
C ILE A 78 -5.15 -10.74 12.22
N ARG A 79 -4.80 -10.86 13.51
CA ARG A 79 -4.32 -12.11 14.08
C ARG A 79 -5.34 -13.24 13.93
N GLY A 80 -6.61 -12.97 14.23
CA GLY A 80 -7.69 -13.94 14.04
C GLY A 80 -7.81 -14.42 12.59
N LEU A 81 -7.76 -13.48 11.64
CA LEU A 81 -7.87 -13.79 10.20
C LEU A 81 -6.66 -14.59 9.68
N ILE A 82 -5.45 -14.33 10.19
CA ILE A 82 -4.26 -15.13 9.89
C ILE A 82 -4.46 -16.56 10.39
N TRP A 83 -5.00 -16.74 11.59
CA TRP A 83 -5.21 -18.06 12.16
C TRP A 83 -6.22 -18.88 11.35
N ASP A 84 -7.32 -18.26 10.92
CA ASP A 84 -8.29 -18.89 10.04
C ASP A 84 -7.67 -19.31 8.70
N ALA A 85 -6.88 -18.41 8.09
CA ALA A 85 -6.25 -18.68 6.80
C ALA A 85 -5.17 -19.77 6.86
N THR A 86 -4.54 -19.95 8.02
CA THR A 86 -3.47 -20.94 8.25
C THR A 86 -3.95 -22.22 8.92
N GLY A 87 -5.26 -22.32 9.23
CA GLY A 87 -5.83 -23.48 9.92
C GLY A 87 -5.40 -23.62 11.39
N LYS A 88 -4.83 -22.57 11.99
CA LYS A 88 -4.48 -22.55 13.42
C LYS A 88 -5.77 -22.44 14.24
N GLY A 89 -5.98 -23.39 15.16
CA GLY A 89 -7.18 -23.40 16.00
C GLY A 89 -7.21 -22.22 16.98
N ARG A 90 -8.31 -21.47 17.01
CA ARG A 90 -8.51 -20.31 17.90
C ARG A 90 -8.76 -20.64 19.39
N ARG A 91 -8.62 -21.91 19.80
CA ARG A 91 -9.03 -22.36 21.14
C ARG A 91 -8.25 -21.63 22.23
N GLY A 92 -8.97 -21.00 23.16
CA GLY A 92 -8.38 -20.27 24.28
C GLY A 92 -7.86 -18.88 23.93
N GLN A 93 -8.08 -18.40 22.70
CA GLN A 93 -7.71 -17.04 22.31
C GLN A 93 -8.93 -16.12 22.33
N ASP A 94 -8.75 -14.93 22.90
CA ASP A 94 -9.74 -13.86 22.87
C ASP A 94 -9.53 -12.94 21.65
N LEU A 95 -9.86 -13.45 20.46
CA LEU A 95 -9.73 -12.73 19.19
C LEU A 95 -11.09 -12.51 18.51
N PRO A 96 -11.28 -11.37 17.81
CA PRO A 96 -12.47 -11.13 17.01
C PRO A 96 -12.70 -12.23 15.97
N VAL A 97 -13.91 -12.75 15.91
CA VAL A 97 -14.31 -13.79 14.93
C VAL A 97 -14.67 -13.19 13.57
N ASP A 98 -15.10 -11.93 13.54
CA ASP A 98 -15.45 -11.19 12.33
C ASP A 98 -15.37 -9.67 12.57
N PHE A 99 -15.71 -8.90 11.54
CA PHE A 99 -15.74 -7.44 11.59
C PHE A 99 -16.79 -6.87 12.54
N ALA A 100 -17.92 -7.56 12.72
CA ALA A 100 -18.98 -7.11 13.63
C ALA A 100 -18.55 -7.29 15.09
N ASP A 101 -17.86 -8.38 15.40
CA ASP A 101 -17.25 -8.62 16.70
C ASP A 101 -16.14 -7.62 17.00
N ARG A 102 -15.27 -7.37 16.03
CA ARG A 102 -14.25 -6.30 16.13
C ARG A 102 -14.90 -4.95 16.42
N HIS A 103 -16.02 -4.62 15.76
CA HIS A 103 -16.71 -3.35 16.00
C HIS A 103 -17.29 -3.26 17.41
N ARG A 104 -17.93 -4.31 17.94
CA ARG A 104 -18.40 -4.34 19.34
C ARG A 104 -17.25 -4.17 20.33
N ARG A 105 -16.11 -4.82 20.08
CA ARG A 105 -14.90 -4.67 20.90
C ARG A 105 -14.38 -3.24 20.85
N PHE A 106 -14.33 -2.63 19.68
CA PHE A 106 -13.95 -1.22 19.52
C PHE A 106 -14.81 -0.28 20.38
N GLU A 107 -16.14 -0.44 20.36
CA GLU A 107 -17.04 0.40 21.16
C GLU A 107 -16.68 0.33 22.66
N VAL A 108 -16.41 -0.86 23.19
CA VAL A 108 -16.02 -1.05 24.59
C VAL A 108 -14.61 -0.56 24.88
N VAL A 109 -13.64 -0.91 24.04
CA VAL A 109 -12.22 -0.58 24.25
C VAL A 109 -12.00 0.93 24.16
N SER A 110 -12.71 1.63 23.27
CA SER A 110 -12.58 3.07 23.09
C SER A 110 -12.95 3.92 24.32
N THR A 111 -13.66 3.33 25.29
CA THR A 111 -14.02 3.98 26.56
C THR A 111 -13.12 3.58 27.73
N TRP A 112 -12.08 2.79 27.49
CA TRP A 112 -11.15 2.38 28.56
C TRP A 112 -10.27 3.54 29.01
N GLU A 113 -9.77 3.41 30.24
CA GLU A 113 -8.79 4.34 30.80
C GLU A 113 -7.51 4.39 29.93
N PRO A 114 -6.91 5.58 29.74
CA PRO A 114 -5.73 5.79 28.89
C PRO A 114 -4.56 4.82 29.11
N SER A 115 -4.21 4.52 30.36
CA SER A 115 -3.10 3.61 30.67
C SER A 115 -3.37 2.19 30.15
N LYS A 116 -4.59 1.71 30.32
CA LYS A 116 -5.02 0.39 29.84
C LYS A 116 -5.06 0.34 28.31
N LEU A 117 -5.53 1.41 27.66
CA LEU A 117 -5.49 1.53 26.20
C LEU A 117 -4.06 1.51 25.66
N LYS A 118 -3.16 2.22 26.33
CA LYS A 118 -1.74 2.26 25.98
C LYS A 118 -1.09 0.89 26.10
N GLU A 119 -1.28 0.19 27.21
CA GLU A 119 -0.78 -1.18 27.42
C GLU A 119 -1.31 -2.13 26.35
N MET A 120 -2.60 -2.05 26.03
CA MET A 120 -3.21 -2.84 24.97
C MET A 120 -2.60 -2.52 23.61
N ALA A 121 -2.43 -1.25 23.25
CA ALA A 121 -1.87 -0.84 21.97
C ALA A 121 -0.47 -1.43 21.74
N HIS A 122 0.40 -1.39 22.75
CA HIS A 122 1.73 -1.99 22.71
C HIS A 122 1.64 -3.51 22.52
N ALA A 123 0.91 -4.20 23.41
CA ALA A 123 0.82 -5.66 23.38
C ALA A 123 0.21 -6.20 22.08
N GLU A 124 -0.84 -5.55 21.58
CA GLU A 124 -1.55 -5.96 20.37
C GLU A 124 -0.74 -5.71 19.10
N SER A 125 -0.04 -4.57 19.04
CA SER A 125 0.82 -4.23 17.91
C SER A 125 2.00 -5.20 17.82
N GLU A 126 2.68 -5.46 18.93
CA GLU A 126 3.82 -6.37 19.00
C GLU A 126 3.44 -7.79 18.56
N GLN A 127 2.37 -8.34 19.12
CA GLN A 127 1.88 -9.67 18.76
C GLN A 127 1.48 -9.76 17.29
N THR A 128 0.88 -8.70 16.74
CA THR A 128 0.41 -8.71 15.34
C THR A 128 1.56 -8.57 14.37
N ILE A 129 2.55 -7.72 14.66
CA ILE A 129 3.77 -7.62 13.85
C ILE A 129 4.48 -8.96 13.80
N ALA A 130 4.64 -9.64 14.93
CA ALA A 130 5.23 -10.97 14.99
C ALA A 130 4.42 -12.01 14.19
N ALA A 131 3.09 -12.05 14.37
CA ALA A 131 2.22 -12.99 13.67
C ALA A 131 2.23 -12.77 12.15
N VAL A 132 2.24 -11.52 11.69
CA VAL A 132 2.33 -11.19 10.26
C VAL A 132 3.70 -11.58 9.71
N ALA A 133 4.78 -11.31 10.44
CA ALA A 133 6.13 -11.69 10.02
C ALA A 133 6.28 -13.21 9.86
N GLU A 134 5.77 -13.99 10.84
CA GLU A 134 5.73 -15.44 10.77
C GLU A 134 4.88 -15.92 9.58
N ALA A 135 3.65 -15.41 9.43
CA ALA A 135 2.73 -15.85 8.38
C ALA A 135 3.24 -15.54 6.96
N VAL A 136 3.91 -14.41 6.78
CA VAL A 136 4.55 -14.04 5.49
C VAL A 136 5.72 -14.98 5.18
N LYS A 137 6.50 -15.37 6.20
CA LYS A 137 7.63 -16.27 6.04
C LYS A 137 7.19 -17.71 5.75
N ASP A 138 6.23 -18.21 6.53
CA ASP A 138 5.89 -19.63 6.56
C ASP A 138 4.76 -19.98 5.59
N THR A 139 3.86 -19.04 5.31
CA THR A 139 2.66 -19.25 4.51
C THR A 139 2.34 -18.05 3.58
N PRO A 140 3.27 -17.59 2.72
CA PRO A 140 3.09 -16.37 1.93
C PRO A 140 1.85 -16.41 1.01
N GLU A 141 1.55 -17.58 0.46
CA GLU A 141 0.43 -17.81 -0.48
C GLU A 141 -0.92 -18.06 0.21
N ALA A 142 -0.95 -18.15 1.55
CA ALA A 142 -2.21 -18.31 2.26
C ALA A 142 -3.10 -17.08 2.04
N MET A 143 -4.36 -17.34 1.67
CA MET A 143 -5.30 -16.30 1.28
C MET A 143 -6.20 -15.91 2.45
N VAL A 144 -6.08 -14.67 2.89
CA VAL A 144 -6.85 -14.09 3.99
C VAL A 144 -8.11 -13.40 3.45
N THR A 145 -9.26 -13.67 4.05
CA THR A 145 -10.54 -13.06 3.64
C THR A 145 -10.68 -11.67 4.26
N MET A 146 -10.64 -10.64 3.43
CA MET A 146 -10.79 -9.23 3.80
C MET A 146 -12.06 -8.63 3.15
N PRO A 147 -12.52 -7.44 3.57
CA PRO A 147 -13.67 -6.77 2.95
C PRO A 147 -13.40 -6.43 1.48
N ILE A 148 -12.13 -6.31 1.08
CA ILE A 148 -11.69 -6.06 -0.30
C ILE A 148 -11.57 -7.33 -1.14
N GLY A 149 -11.93 -8.49 -0.58
CA GLY A 149 -11.75 -9.81 -1.19
C GLY A 149 -10.65 -10.62 -0.50
N ARG A 150 -10.30 -11.75 -1.10
CA ARG A 150 -9.20 -12.60 -0.60
C ARG A 150 -7.86 -12.02 -1.03
N VAL A 151 -6.92 -11.91 -0.11
CA VAL A 151 -5.58 -11.35 -0.36
C VAL A 151 -4.48 -12.24 0.22
N PRO A 152 -3.31 -12.36 -0.43
CA PRO A 152 -2.18 -13.12 0.11
C PRO A 152 -1.49 -12.37 1.28
N MET A 153 -0.70 -13.08 2.08
CA MET A 153 -0.06 -12.52 3.30
C MET A 153 0.79 -11.25 3.05
N PRO A 154 1.59 -11.14 1.96
CA PRO A 154 2.34 -9.92 1.69
C PRO A 154 1.46 -8.67 1.47
N VAL A 155 0.26 -8.86 0.91
CA VAL A 155 -0.72 -7.77 0.73
C VAL A 155 -1.32 -7.39 2.07
N LEU A 156 -1.69 -8.36 2.92
CA LEU A 156 -2.14 -8.09 4.30
C LEU A 156 -1.08 -7.33 5.10
N ARG A 157 0.20 -7.72 4.99
CA ARG A 157 1.33 -7.00 5.61
C ARG A 157 1.36 -5.54 5.16
N GLY A 158 1.23 -5.29 3.85
CA GLY A 158 1.20 -3.94 3.29
C GLY A 158 0.00 -3.12 3.77
N MET A 159 -1.17 -3.74 3.91
CA MET A 159 -2.34 -3.09 4.51
C MET A 159 -2.05 -2.69 5.95
N ARG A 160 -1.60 -3.62 6.81
CA ARG A 160 -1.34 -3.34 8.23
C ARG A 160 -0.25 -2.27 8.43
N LEU A 161 0.78 -2.28 7.60
CA LEU A 161 1.80 -1.23 7.62
C LEU A 161 1.19 0.16 7.38
N ASN A 162 0.29 0.29 6.40
CA ASN A 162 -0.38 1.56 6.12
C ASN A 162 -1.28 1.99 7.29
N GLU A 163 -1.97 1.06 7.94
CA GLU A 163 -2.80 1.36 9.13
C GLU A 163 -1.98 2.04 10.23
N TYR A 164 -0.78 1.54 10.52
CA TYR A 164 0.10 2.15 11.53
C TYR A 164 0.54 3.56 11.15
N ILE A 165 0.97 3.76 9.90
CA ILE A 165 1.46 5.07 9.44
C ILE A 165 0.33 6.10 9.40
N ILE A 166 -0.82 5.74 8.82
CA ILE A 166 -1.96 6.64 8.71
C ILE A 166 -2.48 7.01 10.10
N HIS A 167 -2.71 6.03 10.97
CA HIS A 167 -3.31 6.31 12.28
C HIS A 167 -2.34 6.89 13.29
N GLY A 168 -1.04 6.63 13.18
CA GLY A 168 -0.04 7.38 13.94
C GLY A 168 -0.01 8.86 13.52
N HIS A 169 -0.14 9.14 12.22
CA HIS A 169 -0.27 10.52 11.74
C HIS A 169 -1.59 11.17 12.20
N ASP A 170 -2.69 10.41 12.24
CA ASP A 170 -3.99 10.91 12.71
C ASP A 170 -3.94 11.43 14.16
N LEU A 171 -3.00 10.93 15.00
CA LEU A 171 -2.79 11.39 16.38
C LEU A 171 -2.09 12.76 16.50
N THR A 172 -1.53 13.31 15.42
CA THR A 172 -0.75 14.56 15.43
C THR A 172 -1.44 15.72 16.17
N PRO A 173 -2.73 16.03 15.94
CA PRO A 173 -3.40 17.13 16.65
C PRO A 173 -3.54 16.87 18.16
N ALA A 174 -3.78 15.61 18.55
CA ALA A 174 -3.91 15.22 19.95
C ALA A 174 -2.57 15.27 20.71
N ILE A 175 -1.47 14.95 20.01
CA ILE A 175 -0.10 15.06 20.51
C ILE A 175 0.35 16.53 20.59
N GLY A 176 -0.12 17.38 19.66
CA GLY A 176 0.22 18.80 19.59
C GLY A 176 1.54 19.11 18.89
N ARG A 177 2.18 18.09 18.27
CA ARG A 177 3.37 18.24 17.42
C ARG A 177 3.43 17.11 16.39
N SER A 178 4.12 17.37 15.29
CA SER A 178 4.39 16.34 14.27
C SER A 178 5.53 15.41 14.70
N ILE A 179 5.40 14.14 14.34
CA ILE A 179 6.48 13.14 14.40
C ILE A 179 6.79 12.79 12.94
N PRO A 180 8.05 12.96 12.46
CA PRO A 180 8.39 12.67 11.08
C PRO A 180 8.09 11.22 10.71
N THR A 181 7.35 11.01 9.62
CA THR A 181 7.06 9.69 9.05
C THR A 181 8.36 9.03 8.57
N PRO A 182 8.53 7.70 8.65
CA PRO A 182 9.75 7.05 8.14
C PRO A 182 10.02 7.36 6.67
N ASP A 183 11.24 7.82 6.36
CA ASP A 183 11.63 8.35 5.04
C ASP A 183 11.33 7.39 3.87
N TRP A 184 11.45 6.08 4.09
CA TRP A 184 11.19 5.05 3.07
C TRP A 184 9.72 4.90 2.68
N PHE A 185 8.79 5.46 3.45
CA PHE A 185 7.36 5.22 3.28
C PHE A 185 6.84 5.82 1.98
N PHE A 186 7.15 7.10 1.74
CA PHE A 186 6.56 7.86 0.64
C PHE A 186 7.08 7.45 -0.75
N ASP A 187 8.20 6.74 -0.83
CA ASP A 187 8.78 6.26 -2.09
C ASP A 187 7.82 5.42 -2.93
N ARG A 188 6.92 4.67 -2.30
CA ARG A 188 5.89 3.87 -2.98
C ARG A 188 4.46 4.16 -2.55
N ALA A 189 4.27 4.83 -1.42
CA ALA A 189 2.95 4.99 -0.81
C ALA A 189 1.92 5.67 -1.73
N VAL A 190 2.35 6.64 -2.56
CA VAL A 190 1.46 7.32 -3.51
C VAL A 190 0.95 6.33 -4.59
N GLY A 191 1.85 5.63 -5.29
CA GLY A 191 1.45 4.66 -6.32
C GLY A 191 0.58 3.52 -5.77
N ASP A 192 0.92 3.02 -4.59
CA ASP A 192 0.15 1.98 -3.90
C ASP A 192 -1.26 2.47 -3.50
N ALA A 193 -1.35 3.71 -3.00
CA ALA A 193 -2.61 4.35 -2.67
C ALA A 193 -3.51 4.49 -3.91
N LEU A 194 -2.97 4.96 -5.04
CA LEU A 194 -3.73 5.13 -6.28
C LEU A 194 -4.24 3.79 -6.81
N THR A 195 -3.38 2.76 -6.81
CA THR A 195 -3.77 1.40 -7.21
C THR A 195 -4.92 0.87 -6.36
N ARG A 196 -4.86 1.09 -5.04
CA ARG A 196 -5.93 0.69 -4.11
C ARG A 196 -7.22 1.46 -4.38
N MET A 197 -7.14 2.77 -4.55
CA MET A 197 -8.29 3.64 -4.81
C MET A 197 -9.04 3.27 -6.09
N VAL A 198 -8.30 2.93 -7.15
CA VAL A 198 -8.88 2.44 -8.40
C VAL A 198 -9.66 1.15 -8.18
N ARG A 199 -9.09 0.17 -7.46
CA ARG A 199 -9.77 -1.10 -7.13
C ARG A 199 -11.03 -0.89 -6.30
N LEU A 200 -11.05 0.13 -5.45
CA LEU A 200 -12.18 0.46 -4.58
C LEU A 200 -13.22 1.40 -5.23
N HIS A 201 -12.98 1.84 -6.46
CA HIS A 201 -13.89 2.78 -7.14
C HIS A 201 -15.31 2.22 -7.31
N SER A 202 -15.44 0.94 -7.61
CA SER A 202 -16.73 0.27 -7.77
C SER A 202 -17.62 0.32 -6.52
N ARG A 203 -17.06 0.72 -5.37
CA ARG A 203 -17.73 0.88 -4.08
C ARG A 203 -17.98 2.34 -3.72
N SER A 204 -17.51 3.28 -4.53
CA SER A 204 -17.64 4.70 -4.22
C SER A 204 -19.04 5.23 -4.54
N PRO A 205 -19.50 6.28 -3.82
CA PRO A 205 -20.74 7.00 -4.16
C PRO A 205 -20.75 7.60 -5.58
N HIS A 206 -19.58 7.71 -6.20
CA HIS A 206 -19.39 8.28 -7.53
C HIS A 206 -19.23 7.23 -8.62
N LYS A 207 -19.51 5.95 -8.33
CA LYS A 207 -19.54 4.90 -9.34
C LYS A 207 -20.40 5.33 -10.54
N GLY A 208 -19.84 5.21 -11.74
CA GLY A 208 -20.53 5.50 -13.00
C GLY A 208 -20.38 6.95 -13.48
N LYS A 209 -19.79 7.84 -12.67
CA LYS A 209 -19.42 9.18 -13.09
C LYS A 209 -18.03 9.16 -13.74
N SER A 210 -17.84 10.03 -14.73
CA SER A 210 -16.54 10.20 -15.39
C SER A 210 -15.76 11.33 -14.73
N ALA A 211 -14.48 11.07 -14.46
CA ALA A 211 -13.53 12.07 -13.96
C ALA A 211 -12.10 11.61 -14.20
N SER A 212 -11.20 12.54 -14.44
CA SER A 212 -9.77 12.27 -14.58
C SER A 212 -8.92 13.15 -13.68
N PHE A 213 -7.87 12.56 -13.10
CA PHE A 213 -6.94 13.22 -12.19
C PHE A 213 -5.50 12.94 -12.61
N HIS A 214 -4.69 13.97 -12.76
CA HIS A 214 -3.25 13.87 -12.95
C HIS A 214 -2.55 14.18 -11.64
N LEU A 215 -1.62 13.34 -11.20
CA LEU A 215 -0.79 13.57 -10.03
C LEU A 215 0.67 13.64 -10.46
N HIS A 216 1.37 14.66 -9.98
CA HIS A 216 2.79 14.89 -10.28
C HIS A 216 3.57 15.07 -8.97
N ARG A 217 4.45 14.11 -8.68
CA ARG A 217 5.42 14.18 -7.58
C ARG A 217 6.56 15.15 -7.93
N THR A 218 6.91 16.04 -7.01
CA THR A 218 7.92 17.09 -7.25
C THR A 218 9.30 16.83 -6.65
N ASP A 219 9.39 15.88 -5.72
CA ASP A 219 10.59 15.52 -4.95
C ASP A 219 11.18 14.16 -5.38
N GLY A 220 10.91 13.75 -6.62
CA GLY A 220 11.40 12.50 -7.22
C GLY A 220 10.53 12.07 -8.40
N GLU A 221 10.82 10.89 -8.94
CA GLU A 221 10.01 10.30 -10.01
C GLU A 221 8.61 9.93 -9.52
N GLY A 222 7.60 10.21 -10.34
CA GLY A 222 6.22 9.84 -10.05
C GLY A 222 5.20 10.72 -10.74
N GLU A 223 4.67 10.27 -11.87
CA GLU A 223 3.51 10.87 -12.51
C GLU A 223 2.45 9.81 -12.79
N TRP A 224 1.20 10.11 -12.48
CA TRP A 224 0.08 9.20 -12.64
C TRP A 224 -1.15 9.90 -13.18
N VAL A 225 -1.89 9.21 -14.04
CA VAL A 225 -3.19 9.66 -14.53
C VAL A 225 -4.24 8.64 -14.16
N LEU A 226 -5.20 9.05 -13.34
CA LEU A 226 -6.36 8.27 -12.95
C LEU A 226 -7.53 8.66 -13.84
N ARG A 227 -8.24 7.67 -14.37
CA ARG A 227 -9.47 7.87 -15.13
C ARG A 227 -10.57 6.99 -14.54
N ALA A 228 -11.69 7.58 -14.19
CA ALA A 228 -12.93 6.88 -13.90
C ALA A 228 -13.87 7.04 -15.10
N GLU A 229 -14.46 5.95 -15.57
CA GLU A 229 -15.43 5.94 -16.66
C GLU A 229 -16.27 4.66 -16.57
N GLY A 230 -17.58 4.76 -16.86
CA GLY A 230 -18.42 3.57 -17.00
C GLY A 230 -18.60 2.72 -15.72
N GLY A 231 -18.25 3.25 -14.55
CA GLY A 231 -18.31 2.52 -13.27
C GLY A 231 -17.00 1.83 -12.88
N ASP A 232 -16.01 1.86 -13.77
CA ASP A 232 -14.66 1.36 -13.57
C ASP A 232 -13.67 2.51 -13.47
N ALA A 233 -12.44 2.16 -13.11
CA ALA A 233 -11.35 3.10 -13.15
C ALA A 233 -10.03 2.42 -13.49
N VAL A 234 -9.11 3.23 -13.98
CA VAL A 234 -7.73 2.85 -14.29
C VAL A 234 -6.78 3.91 -13.74
N VAL A 235 -5.55 3.47 -13.46
CA VAL A 235 -4.40 4.35 -13.20
C VAL A 235 -3.30 3.96 -14.16
N GLU A 236 -2.73 4.94 -14.84
CA GLU A 236 -1.62 4.79 -15.77
C GLU A 236 -0.45 5.65 -15.29
N ALA A 237 0.78 5.15 -15.44
CA ALA A 237 1.96 5.96 -15.20
C ALA A 237 2.18 6.93 -16.36
N GLY A 238 2.60 8.15 -16.06
CA GLY A 238 3.02 9.16 -17.02
C GLY A 238 2.20 10.45 -17.00
N HIS A 239 2.56 11.33 -17.93
CA HIS A 239 2.02 12.68 -18.05
C HIS A 239 0.84 12.74 -19.03
N ALA A 240 -0.34 13.14 -18.57
CA ALA A 240 -1.43 13.49 -19.47
C ALA A 240 -2.32 14.58 -18.90
N LYS A 241 -3.03 15.28 -19.79
CA LYS A 241 -4.11 16.17 -19.37
C LYS A 241 -5.22 15.37 -18.69
N ALA A 242 -5.77 16.00 -17.66
CA ALA A 242 -6.86 15.50 -16.84
C ALA A 242 -7.76 16.69 -16.43
N ASP A 243 -8.95 16.39 -15.92
CA ASP A 243 -9.90 17.41 -15.45
C ASP A 243 -9.34 18.19 -14.24
N VAL A 244 -8.53 17.50 -13.42
CA VAL A 244 -7.78 18.06 -12.30
C VAL A 244 -6.34 17.58 -12.36
N ALA A 245 -5.39 18.46 -12.06
CA ALA A 245 -4.00 18.09 -11.78
C ALA A 245 -3.61 18.50 -10.35
N MET A 246 -2.97 17.60 -9.62
CA MET A 246 -2.39 17.84 -8.29
C MET A 246 -0.88 17.66 -8.36
N ARG A 247 -0.13 18.65 -7.88
CA ARG A 247 1.34 18.66 -7.94
C ARG A 247 1.92 18.97 -6.56
N GLY A 248 2.82 18.14 -6.05
CA GLY A 248 3.45 18.34 -4.74
C GLY A 248 4.45 17.25 -4.38
N THR A 249 5.01 17.30 -3.17
CA THR A 249 5.89 16.23 -2.66
C THR A 249 5.13 14.92 -2.51
N ALA A 250 5.83 13.78 -2.48
CA ALA A 250 5.17 12.50 -2.25
C ALA A 250 4.40 12.46 -0.93
N GLU A 251 4.95 13.08 0.12
CA GLU A 251 4.26 13.24 1.41
C GLU A 251 2.98 14.06 1.28
N GLY A 252 3.06 15.25 0.70
CA GLY A 252 1.91 16.14 0.59
C GLY A 252 0.79 15.53 -0.26
N LEU A 253 1.16 14.93 -1.39
CA LEU A 253 0.21 14.19 -2.22
C LEU A 253 -0.41 13.03 -1.43
N TYR A 254 0.38 12.23 -0.72
CA TYR A 254 -0.14 11.10 0.03
C TYR A 254 -1.19 11.50 1.08
N TRP A 255 -0.93 12.54 1.89
CA TRP A 255 -1.88 12.96 2.92
C TRP A 255 -3.16 13.56 2.33
N VAL A 256 -3.04 14.31 1.23
CA VAL A 256 -4.20 14.78 0.45
C VAL A 256 -5.01 13.59 -0.07
N LEU A 257 -4.36 12.56 -0.62
CA LEU A 257 -5.04 11.34 -1.07
C LEU A 257 -5.74 10.62 0.08
N MET A 258 -5.08 10.50 1.24
CA MET A 258 -5.61 9.71 2.34
C MET A 258 -6.78 10.34 3.08
N GLY A 259 -6.95 11.67 3.06
CA GLY A 259 -7.97 12.27 3.92
C GLY A 259 -7.50 13.44 4.74
N ARG A 260 -6.20 13.57 4.94
CA ARG A 260 -5.62 14.16 6.16
C ARG A 260 -5.24 15.61 5.95
N GLY A 261 -6.17 16.41 5.46
CA GLY A 261 -5.97 17.83 5.16
C GLY A 261 -6.34 18.20 3.72
N LYS A 262 -6.24 19.50 3.45
CA LYS A 262 -6.45 20.12 2.14
C LYS A 262 -5.14 20.21 1.36
N PRO A 263 -5.19 20.36 0.03
CA PRO A 263 -4.00 20.50 -0.80
C PRO A 263 -3.04 21.62 -0.36
N ASP A 264 -3.56 22.81 -0.07
CA ASP A 264 -2.78 23.98 0.35
C ASP A 264 -2.05 23.79 1.69
N GLU A 265 -2.68 23.08 2.64
CA GLU A 265 -2.09 22.71 3.94
C GLU A 265 -0.87 21.78 3.78
N HIS A 266 -0.79 21.07 2.65
CA HIS A 266 0.26 20.09 2.33
C HIS A 266 1.21 20.54 1.22
N GLY A 267 1.15 21.82 0.81
CA GLY A 267 1.97 22.34 -0.28
C GLY A 267 1.68 21.69 -1.63
N VAL A 268 0.46 21.16 -1.82
CA VAL A 268 -0.01 20.57 -3.07
C VAL A 268 -0.75 21.63 -3.89
N GLU A 269 -0.18 21.94 -5.05
CA GLU A 269 -0.75 22.80 -6.08
C GLU A 269 -1.90 22.06 -6.79
N VAL A 270 -3.02 22.74 -7.00
CA VAL A 270 -4.18 22.19 -7.72
C VAL A 270 -4.48 23.04 -8.95
N HIS A 271 -4.60 22.38 -10.10
CA HIS A 271 -5.03 22.97 -11.37
C HIS A 271 -6.28 22.27 -11.87
N GLY A 272 -7.20 23.00 -12.52
CA GLY A 272 -8.47 22.46 -13.01
C GLY A 272 -9.63 22.78 -12.08
N ASP A 273 -10.61 21.89 -11.99
CA ASP A 273 -11.82 22.09 -11.17
C ASP A 273 -11.55 21.86 -9.66
N PRO A 274 -11.61 22.92 -8.82
CA PRO A 274 -11.33 22.79 -7.38
C PRO A 274 -12.40 21.99 -6.62
N ALA A 275 -13.66 21.95 -7.10
CA ALA A 275 -14.70 21.14 -6.49
C ALA A 275 -14.46 19.65 -6.75
N LEU A 276 -14.03 19.31 -7.97
CA LEU A 276 -13.64 17.95 -8.32
C LEU A 276 -12.38 17.50 -7.57
N ALA A 277 -11.41 18.40 -7.38
CA ALA A 277 -10.22 18.15 -6.57
C ALA A 277 -10.57 17.83 -5.11
N ALA A 278 -11.46 18.62 -4.50
CA ALA A 278 -11.95 18.37 -3.13
C ALA A 278 -12.73 17.06 -3.02
N ALA A 279 -13.46 16.68 -4.06
CA ALA A 279 -14.25 15.45 -4.13
C ALA A 279 -13.42 14.19 -4.47
N PHE A 280 -12.10 14.29 -4.67
CA PHE A 280 -11.25 13.15 -5.05
C PHE A 280 -11.44 11.93 -4.12
N LYS A 281 -11.50 12.18 -2.80
CA LYS A 281 -11.72 11.14 -1.78
C LYS A 281 -13.12 10.53 -1.85
N GLU A 282 -14.14 11.36 -2.12
CA GLU A 282 -15.51 10.87 -2.28
C GLU A 282 -15.67 10.02 -3.56
N CYS A 283 -14.79 10.23 -4.55
CA CYS A 283 -14.72 9.41 -5.74
C CYS A 283 -14.06 8.03 -5.50
N ARG A 284 -13.33 7.85 -4.40
CA ARG A 284 -12.44 6.72 -4.12
C ARG A 284 -12.53 6.32 -2.63
N VAL A 285 -13.25 5.24 -2.31
CA VAL A 285 -13.44 4.77 -0.92
C VAL A 285 -12.09 4.56 -0.22
N GLY A 286 -11.86 5.25 0.91
CA GLY A 286 -10.76 4.99 1.83
C GLY A 286 -11.08 3.87 2.83
N PRO A 287 -10.07 3.26 3.49
CA PRO A 287 -10.24 2.08 4.32
C PRO A 287 -11.07 2.32 5.60
N ASP A 288 -11.01 3.51 6.19
CA ASP A 288 -11.72 3.83 7.44
C ASP A 288 -12.47 5.13 7.34
N PHE A 289 -13.79 5.05 7.19
CA PHE A 289 -14.66 6.20 7.38
C PHE A 289 -15.84 5.88 8.28
N GLY A 290 -15.83 6.54 9.43
CA GLY A 290 -17.03 6.84 10.20
C GLY A 290 -18.00 7.69 9.37
N ASN A 291 -19.29 7.44 9.55
CA ASN A 291 -20.37 8.18 8.93
C ASN A 291 -20.34 9.65 9.35
N ARG A 292 -20.10 10.61 8.43
CA ARG A 292 -20.90 11.85 8.38
C ARG A 292 -20.77 12.85 7.22
N ARG A 293 -19.93 12.66 6.19
CA ARG A 293 -20.06 13.45 4.94
C ARG A 293 -20.25 12.52 3.74
N ARG A 294 -21.51 12.20 3.44
CA ARG A 294 -21.90 11.46 2.22
C ARG A 294 -22.79 12.26 1.28
N ASN A 295 -22.91 13.59 1.47
CA ASN A 295 -23.82 14.42 0.69
C ASN A 295 -23.13 15.73 0.26
N ALA A 296 -22.31 15.65 -0.79
CA ALA A 296 -22.12 16.78 -1.69
C ALA A 296 -22.39 16.28 -3.11
N ALA A 297 -23.44 16.79 -3.75
CA ALA A 297 -23.68 16.55 -5.16
C ALA A 297 -22.63 17.32 -5.96
N LEU A 298 -21.80 16.62 -6.74
CA LEU A 298 -21.01 17.29 -7.78
C LEU A 298 -21.98 18.00 -8.76
N PRO A 299 -21.70 19.24 -9.16
CA PRO A 299 -22.39 19.85 -10.29
C PRO A 299 -22.19 18.96 -11.53
N GLY A 300 -23.23 18.84 -12.37
CA GLY A 300 -23.14 18.07 -13.61
C GLY A 300 -22.04 18.64 -14.51
N VAL A 301 -20.91 17.94 -14.60
CA VAL A 301 -19.82 18.32 -15.49
C VAL A 301 -20.17 17.86 -16.90
N GLU A 302 -20.48 18.82 -17.76
CA GLU A 302 -20.56 18.60 -19.20
C GLU A 302 -19.13 18.55 -19.75
N VAL A 303 -18.63 17.34 -20.00
CA VAL A 303 -17.28 17.09 -20.54
C VAL A 303 -17.24 17.59 -21.99
N ARG A 304 -16.53 18.69 -22.24
CA ARG A 304 -16.20 19.12 -23.60
C ARG A 304 -15.14 18.20 -24.18
N HIS A 305 -15.58 17.22 -24.97
CA HIS A 305 -14.70 16.51 -25.90
C HIS A 305 -14.14 17.47 -26.93
N GLN A 306 -12.84 17.80 -26.85
CA GLN A 306 -12.09 18.21 -28.03
C GLN A 306 -11.57 16.97 -28.74
N ARG A 307 -12.21 16.62 -29.86
CA ARG A 307 -11.69 15.68 -30.86
C ARG A 307 -10.73 16.38 -31.82
N SER A 308 -9.85 15.55 -32.39
CA SER A 308 -8.98 15.71 -33.57
C SER A 308 -7.60 16.37 -33.33
N ALA A 309 -6.50 15.90 -33.93
CA ALA A 309 -6.31 14.93 -35.01
C ALA A 309 -4.86 14.39 -34.99
N LEU A 310 -4.66 13.14 -35.43
CA LEU A 310 -3.67 12.78 -36.45
C LEU A 310 -3.85 11.30 -36.85
N ALA A 311 -4.27 11.11 -38.09
CA ALA A 311 -4.16 9.87 -38.84
C ALA A 311 -2.85 9.89 -39.63
N HIS A 312 -2.11 8.78 -39.65
CA HIS A 312 -1.64 8.05 -40.84
C HIS A 312 -0.52 7.05 -40.48
N HIS A 313 -0.78 5.79 -40.87
CA HIS A 313 0.09 4.64 -41.17
C HIS A 313 1.54 4.59 -40.66
N ASN A 314 1.88 3.47 -39.99
CA ASN A 314 2.91 2.58 -40.53
C ASN A 314 2.72 1.12 -40.06
N THR A 315 2.75 0.20 -41.01
CA THR A 315 2.66 -1.25 -40.85
C THR A 315 3.94 -1.84 -41.43
N ALA A 316 4.92 -2.26 -40.61
CA ALA A 316 5.97 -3.23 -40.98
C ALA A 316 6.96 -3.55 -39.84
N LEU A 317 7.06 -4.87 -39.56
CA LEU A 317 8.22 -5.68 -39.12
C LEU A 317 8.88 -5.43 -37.73
N VAL A 318 8.78 -6.37 -36.76
CA VAL A 318 9.56 -7.64 -36.56
C VAL A 318 10.98 -7.31 -36.05
N THR A 319 11.54 -7.74 -34.91
CA THR A 319 11.53 -9.01 -34.15
C THR A 319 12.21 -8.75 -32.79
N GLY A 320 11.73 -9.37 -31.70
CA GLY A 320 12.47 -9.51 -30.45
C GLY A 320 11.87 -10.67 -29.64
N GLN A 321 12.65 -11.71 -29.37
CA GLN A 321 12.20 -13.03 -28.95
C GLN A 321 11.34 -13.02 -27.68
N ALA A 322 10.04 -13.27 -27.82
CA ALA A 322 9.25 -13.91 -26.77
C ALA A 322 9.32 -15.42 -27.00
N ALA A 323 9.90 -16.16 -26.05
CA ALA A 323 9.80 -17.61 -26.01
C ALA A 323 8.35 -17.98 -25.70
N GLY A 324 7.53 -18.10 -26.76
CA GLY A 324 6.14 -18.54 -26.66
C GLY A 324 6.10 -20.04 -26.39
N ALA A 325 5.83 -20.44 -25.15
CA ALA A 325 5.30 -21.77 -24.90
C ALA A 325 3.85 -21.80 -25.40
N ALA A 326 3.58 -22.54 -26.47
CA ALA A 326 2.23 -22.78 -26.94
C ALA A 326 1.52 -23.70 -25.94
N ILE A 327 0.64 -23.13 -25.10
CA ILE A 327 -0.26 -23.88 -24.24
C ILE A 327 -1.42 -24.37 -25.11
N PRO A 328 -1.77 -25.68 -25.11
CA PRO A 328 -2.88 -26.18 -25.92
C PRO A 328 -4.21 -25.54 -25.50
N LEU A 329 -5.09 -25.34 -26.48
CA LEU A 329 -6.44 -24.80 -26.31
C LEU A 329 -7.22 -25.60 -25.26
N ALA A 330 -7.91 -24.91 -24.36
CA ALA A 330 -8.92 -25.53 -23.52
C ALA A 330 -10.11 -26.00 -24.40
N PRO A 331 -10.80 -27.11 -24.04
CA PRO A 331 -11.83 -27.75 -24.87
C PRO A 331 -13.02 -26.87 -25.28
N ASP A 332 -13.13 -25.70 -24.68
CA ASP A 332 -14.21 -24.72 -24.73
C ASP A 332 -13.89 -23.47 -25.57
N GLY A 333 -12.75 -23.46 -26.27
CA GLY A 333 -12.46 -22.45 -27.32
C GLY A 333 -12.00 -21.09 -26.79
N HIS A 334 -11.60 -21.00 -25.53
CA HIS A 334 -11.02 -19.78 -24.95
C HIS A 334 -9.52 -19.67 -25.25
N ARG A 335 -9.07 -18.45 -25.58
CA ARG A 335 -7.66 -18.12 -25.81
C ARG A 335 -7.13 -17.34 -24.60
N PHE A 336 -6.08 -17.83 -23.98
CA PHE A 336 -5.38 -17.12 -22.90
C PHE A 336 -4.18 -16.36 -23.48
N VAL A 337 -4.04 -15.09 -23.10
CA VAL A 337 -2.79 -14.33 -23.28
C VAL A 337 -2.33 -13.98 -21.87
N ALA A 338 -1.15 -14.46 -21.49
CA ALA A 338 -0.54 -14.14 -20.21
C ALA A 338 0.61 -13.15 -20.45
N ASP A 339 0.57 -12.00 -19.77
CA ASP A 339 1.72 -11.11 -19.66
C ASP A 339 2.55 -11.52 -18.44
N LEU A 340 3.78 -11.97 -18.68
CA LEU A 340 4.73 -12.31 -17.64
C LEU A 340 5.63 -11.10 -17.38
N GLN A 341 5.30 -10.28 -16.37
CA GLN A 341 6.23 -9.25 -15.90
C GLN A 341 7.17 -9.82 -14.85
N ARG A 342 8.47 -9.75 -15.15
CA ARG A 342 9.56 -10.04 -14.21
C ARG A 342 9.86 -8.73 -13.46
N LEU A 343 9.55 -8.67 -12.18
CA LEU A 343 9.93 -7.54 -11.32
C LEU A 343 11.41 -7.67 -10.93
N PRO A 344 12.22 -6.60 -10.99
CA PRO A 344 13.59 -6.63 -10.47
C PRO A 344 13.56 -6.75 -8.94
N ASP A 345 14.39 -7.65 -8.43
CA ASP A 345 14.65 -7.91 -7.01
C ASP A 345 15.54 -6.81 -6.41
N PRO A 346 15.06 -6.04 -5.41
CA PRO A 346 15.86 -5.02 -4.75
C PRO A 346 16.61 -5.50 -3.49
N ASP A 347 16.39 -6.72 -2.99
CA ASP A 347 16.90 -7.17 -1.67
C ASP A 347 17.59 -8.56 -1.66
N GLY A 348 17.62 -9.30 -2.78
CA GLY A 348 18.47 -10.49 -2.96
C GLY A 348 18.12 -11.73 -2.12
N CYS A 349 17.03 -11.69 -1.33
CA CYS A 349 16.79 -12.69 -0.28
C CYS A 349 15.39 -13.35 -0.25
N ASP A 350 14.45 -13.01 -1.13
CA ASP A 350 13.10 -13.60 -1.12
C ASP A 350 12.71 -14.26 -2.47
N PRO A 351 11.94 -15.38 -2.47
CA PRO A 351 11.53 -16.05 -3.69
C PRO A 351 10.56 -15.20 -4.53
N ILE A 352 10.79 -15.21 -5.84
CA ILE A 352 10.05 -14.49 -6.87
C ILE A 352 8.57 -14.89 -6.86
N ALA A 353 7.67 -13.95 -6.56
CA ALA A 353 6.24 -14.12 -6.80
C ALA A 353 5.92 -13.77 -8.27
N ILE A 354 5.42 -14.73 -9.03
CA ILE A 354 4.89 -14.52 -10.39
C ILE A 354 3.38 -14.27 -10.27
N ILE A 355 2.95 -13.04 -10.54
CA ILE A 355 1.52 -12.73 -10.62
C ILE A 355 1.06 -12.99 -12.06
N VAL A 356 0.31 -14.07 -12.27
CA VAL A 356 -0.38 -14.30 -13.55
C VAL A 356 -1.66 -13.48 -13.53
N THR A 357 -1.71 -12.42 -14.34
CA THR A 357 -2.96 -11.69 -14.62
C THR A 357 -3.50 -12.14 -15.98
N GLY A 358 -4.71 -12.67 -15.99
CA GLY A 358 -5.44 -12.99 -17.21
C GLY A 358 -6.80 -12.31 -17.17
N ALA A 359 -7.17 -11.66 -18.26
CA ALA A 359 -8.54 -11.21 -18.50
C ALA A 359 -9.24 -12.22 -19.41
N LEU A 360 -10.50 -12.54 -19.08
CA LEU A 360 -11.34 -13.42 -19.88
C LEU A 360 -11.89 -12.61 -21.06
N LEU A 361 -11.33 -12.79 -22.27
CA LEU A 361 -11.90 -12.18 -23.47
C LEU A 361 -13.25 -12.85 -23.77
N GLN A 362 -14.33 -12.06 -23.75
CA GLN A 362 -15.67 -12.52 -24.09
C GLN A 362 -15.75 -13.01 -25.54
N ARG A 363 -16.62 -14.01 -25.76
CA ARG A 363 -16.98 -14.57 -27.07
C ARG A 363 -17.22 -13.46 -28.10
N ALA A 364 -16.48 -13.47 -29.21
CA ALA A 364 -16.97 -12.86 -30.43
C ALA A 364 -18.24 -13.62 -30.85
N ALA A 365 -19.37 -12.93 -30.95
CA ALA A 365 -20.60 -13.51 -31.49
C ALA A 365 -20.31 -14.02 -32.90
N ALA A 366 -20.52 -15.32 -33.13
CA ALA A 366 -20.53 -15.87 -34.46
C ALA A 366 -21.66 -15.19 -35.25
N PHE A 367 -21.29 -14.37 -36.23
CA PHE A 367 -22.21 -13.90 -37.27
C PHE A 367 -22.64 -15.13 -38.08
N VAL A 368 -23.78 -15.71 -37.73
CA VAL A 368 -24.47 -16.67 -38.60
C VAL A 368 -25.17 -15.85 -39.68
N HIS A 369 -24.49 -15.63 -40.80
CA HIS A 369 -25.17 -15.19 -42.01
C HIS A 369 -25.89 -16.41 -42.60
N ARG A 370 -27.18 -16.53 -42.33
CA ARG A 370 -28.08 -17.38 -43.11
C ARG A 370 -28.32 -16.64 -44.42
N LEU A 371 -27.70 -17.09 -45.51
CA LEU A 371 -28.19 -16.82 -46.86
C LEU A 371 -28.94 -18.06 -47.34
N THR A 372 -30.18 -17.82 -47.73
CA THR A 372 -31.05 -18.74 -48.45
C THR A 372 -30.88 -18.43 -49.93
N GLY A 373 -30.78 -19.47 -50.77
CA GLY A 373 -30.61 -19.35 -52.22
C GLY A 373 -29.24 -19.77 -52.69
#